data_AF-A0A925WLH7-F1
#
_entry.id   AF-A0A925WLH7-F1
#
_cell.length_a   1.000
_cell.length_b   1.000
_cell.length_c   1.000
_cell.angle_alpha   90.00
_cell.angle_beta   90.00
_cell.angle_gamma   90.00
#
_symmetry.space_group_name_H-M   'P 1'
#
loop_
_entity.id
_entity.type
_entity.pdbx_description
1 polymer ?
#
loop_
_entity_poly.entity_id
_entity_poly.type
_entity_poly.pdbx_seq_one_letter_code
_entity_poly.pdbx_strand_id
1 'polypeptide(L)'
;LAFARGIPVIPIHHMEGHLFATSLEHRDATPPFTALLVSGGHTMLLDVQAWGLYRLLGATRDDAAGEAFDKVAKLLGLPYPGGRHIESLAREGDPTRFKLSREVFWTGDVPPAMFSTQEAQP
;
A
#
# COMPACT_ATOMS: atom_id res chain seq x y z
N LEU A 1 -14.50 20.64 14.31
CA LEU A 1 -14.63 21.64 13.23
C LEU A 1 -16.05 21.69 12.66
N ALA A 2 -16.56 20.60 12.09
CA ALA A 2 -17.88 20.56 11.45
C ALA A 2 -19.05 20.93 12.37
N PHE A 3 -19.10 20.36 13.59
CA PHE A 3 -20.10 20.69 14.61
C PHE A 3 -20.19 22.20 14.91
N ALA A 4 -19.04 22.85 15.14
CA ALA A 4 -18.97 24.28 15.43
C ALA A 4 -19.34 25.17 14.23
N ARG A 5 -19.34 24.63 13.01
CA ARG A 5 -19.60 25.36 11.77
C ARG A 5 -20.97 25.03 11.17
N GLY A 6 -21.73 24.09 11.74
CA GLY A 6 -23.01 23.64 11.21
C GLY A 6 -22.91 23.01 9.81
N ILE A 7 -21.74 22.46 9.45
CA ILE A 7 -21.51 21.81 8.15
C ILE A 7 -21.49 20.27 8.29
N PRO A 8 -21.77 19.52 7.20
CA PRO A 8 -21.68 18.06 7.20
C PRO A 8 -20.27 17.55 7.54
N VAL A 9 -20.21 16.35 8.12
CA VAL A 9 -18.98 15.56 8.26
C VAL A 9 -18.99 14.48 7.17
N ILE A 10 -17.90 14.39 6.40
CA ILE A 10 -17.73 13.34 5.39
C ILE A 10 -16.59 12.43 5.85
N PRO A 11 -16.86 11.17 6.24
CA PRO A 11 -15.82 10.20 6.51
C PRO A 11 -15.20 9.75 5.19
N ILE A 12 -13.87 9.69 5.13
CA ILE A 12 -13.13 9.23 3.94
C ILE A 12 -12.32 7.99 4.34
N HIS A 13 -12.37 6.97 3.49
CA HIS A 13 -11.55 5.78 3.69
C HIS A 13 -10.07 6.11 3.43
N HIS A 14 -9.19 5.78 4.38
CA HIS A 14 -7.78 6.17 4.32
C HIS A 14 -7.09 5.72 3.01
N MET A 15 -7.34 4.48 2.57
CA MET A 15 -6.76 3.95 1.30
C MET A 15 -7.36 4.60 0.06
N GLU A 16 -8.63 5.00 0.11
CA GLU A 16 -9.24 5.72 -1.02
C GLU A 16 -8.60 7.10 -1.18
N GLY A 17 -8.29 7.77 -0.08
CA GLY A 17 -7.48 9.00 -0.09
C GLY A 17 -6.14 8.82 -0.80
N HIS A 18 -5.44 7.69 -0.60
CA HIS A 18 -4.19 7.38 -1.32
C HIS A 18 -4.40 7.18 -2.83
N LEU A 19 -5.50 6.55 -3.25
CA LEU A 19 -5.82 6.41 -4.68
C LEU A 19 -6.07 7.77 -5.34
N PHE A 20 -6.82 8.64 -4.67
CA PHE A 20 -7.13 9.98 -5.16
C PHE A 20 -5.92 10.92 -5.18
N ALA A 21 -4.90 10.70 -4.34
CA ALA A 21 -3.73 11.56 -4.27
C ALA A 21 -3.05 11.70 -5.65
N THR A 22 -2.90 10.60 -6.39
CA THR A 22 -2.33 10.60 -7.75
C THR A 22 -3.19 11.45 -8.69
N SER A 23 -4.52 11.36 -8.60
CA SER A 23 -5.44 12.12 -9.46
C SER A 23 -5.45 13.63 -9.19
N LEU A 24 -5.03 14.06 -8.00
CA LEU A 24 -4.88 15.48 -7.68
C LEU A 24 -3.70 16.11 -8.44
N GLU A 25 -2.60 15.38 -8.61
CA GLU A 25 -1.42 15.81 -9.36
C GLU A 25 -1.56 15.53 -10.86
N HIS A 26 -2.16 14.40 -11.22
CA HIS A 26 -2.35 13.91 -12.58
C HIS A 26 -3.84 13.73 -12.87
N ARG A 27 -4.51 14.76 -13.39
CA ARG A 27 -5.97 14.76 -13.60
C ARG A 27 -6.46 13.69 -14.58
N ASP A 28 -5.57 13.16 -15.41
CA ASP A 28 -5.79 12.07 -16.34
C ASP A 28 -5.69 10.68 -15.69
N ALA A 29 -5.15 10.59 -14.47
CA ALA A 29 -5.17 9.37 -13.65
C ALA A 29 -6.57 9.14 -13.07
N THR A 30 -7.53 8.84 -13.93
CA THR A 30 -8.90 8.45 -13.58
C THR A 30 -9.13 6.99 -13.92
N PRO A 31 -9.99 6.26 -13.18
CA PRO A 31 -10.31 4.87 -13.47
C PRO A 31 -10.80 4.69 -14.92
N PRO A 32 -10.55 3.53 -15.55
CA PRO A 32 -9.97 2.34 -14.94
C PRO A 32 -8.43 2.35 -14.86
N PHE A 33 -7.87 1.88 -13.75
CA PHE A 33 -6.43 1.64 -13.62
C PHE A 33 -6.11 0.57 -12.57
N THR A 34 -4.90 0.04 -12.60
CA THR A 34 -4.35 -0.78 -11.52
C THR A 34 -3.50 0.08 -10.60
N ALA A 35 -3.76 0.05 -9.30
CA ALA A 35 -3.03 0.80 -8.29
C ALA A 35 -2.16 -0.13 -7.44
N LEU A 36 -0.89 0.25 -7.28
CA LEU A 36 0.02 -0.35 -6.31
C LEU A 36 0.18 0.64 -5.14
N LEU A 37 -0.49 0.37 -4.03
CA LEU A 37 -0.38 1.18 -2.81
C LEU A 37 0.76 0.64 -1.95
N VAL A 38 1.82 1.42 -1.81
CA VAL A 38 3.00 1.07 -1.02
C VAL A 38 3.30 2.20 -0.04
N SER A 39 3.16 1.91 1.25
CA SER A 39 3.40 2.85 2.34
C SER A 39 4.15 2.16 3.47
N GLY A 40 4.34 2.87 4.60
CA GLY A 40 4.88 2.29 5.82
C GLY A 40 4.09 1.08 6.33
N GLY A 41 2.75 1.10 6.22
CA GLY A 41 1.87 0.06 6.79
C GLY A 41 1.00 -0.69 5.79
N HIS A 42 1.10 -0.40 4.50
CA HIS A 42 0.29 -1.05 3.46
C HIS A 42 1.14 -1.41 2.26
N THR A 43 0.91 -2.61 1.72
CA THR A 43 1.42 -3.05 0.41
C THR A 43 0.30 -3.86 -0.23
N MET A 44 -0.39 -3.24 -1.19
CA MET A 44 -1.55 -3.85 -1.85
C MET A 44 -1.65 -3.46 -3.33
N LEU A 45 -2.20 -4.38 -4.10
CA LEU A 45 -2.49 -4.23 -5.52
C LEU A 45 -4.00 -4.24 -5.72
N LEU A 46 -4.53 -3.17 -6.31
CA LEU A 46 -5.96 -2.93 -6.50
C LEU A 46 -6.27 -2.76 -8.00
N ASP A 47 -7.34 -3.41 -8.44
CA ASP A 47 -8.02 -3.12 -9.70
C ASP A 47 -9.11 -2.07 -9.43
N VAL A 48 -8.89 -0.85 -9.90
CA VAL A 48 -9.76 0.31 -9.68
C VAL A 48 -10.59 0.51 -10.94
N GLN A 49 -11.81 -0.01 -10.94
CA GLN A 49 -12.68 -0.03 -12.12
C GLN A 49 -13.43 1.30 -12.29
N ALA A 50 -13.86 1.88 -11.17
CA ALA A 50 -14.43 3.21 -11.06
C ALA A 50 -14.16 3.75 -9.66
N TRP A 51 -14.39 5.04 -9.42
CA TRP A 51 -14.38 5.57 -8.06
C TRP A 51 -15.45 4.88 -7.22
N GLY A 52 -15.05 4.41 -6.04
CA GLY A 52 -15.85 3.56 -5.16
C GLY A 52 -15.97 2.09 -5.58
N LEU A 53 -15.41 1.68 -6.73
CA LEU A 53 -15.42 0.29 -7.22
C LEU A 53 -13.99 -0.25 -7.32
N TYR A 54 -13.55 -0.88 -6.23
CA TYR A 54 -12.19 -1.38 -6.05
C TYR A 54 -12.19 -2.89 -5.80
N ARG A 55 -11.35 -3.62 -6.53
CA ARG A 55 -11.12 -5.05 -6.33
C ARG A 55 -9.69 -5.29 -5.86
N LEU A 56 -9.53 -5.90 -4.69
CA LEU A 56 -8.22 -6.33 -4.19
C LEU A 56 -7.69 -7.49 -5.05
N LEU A 57 -6.54 -7.28 -5.68
CA LEU A 57 -5.83 -8.31 -6.44
C LEU A 57 -4.80 -9.04 -5.58
N GLY A 58 -4.23 -8.37 -4.58
CA GLY A 58 -3.29 -8.95 -3.63
C GLY A 58 -2.83 -7.95 -2.59
N ALA A 59 -2.37 -8.45 -1.45
CA ALA A 59 -1.75 -7.66 -0.39
C ALA A 59 -0.64 -8.46 0.28
N THR A 60 0.25 -7.78 1.00
CA THR A 60 1.20 -8.45 1.88
C THR A 60 0.47 -9.32 2.91
N ARG A 61 1.09 -10.43 3.29
CA ARG A 61 0.62 -11.32 4.37
C ARG A 61 1.28 -11.00 5.71
N ASP A 62 2.42 -10.33 5.66
CA ASP A 62 3.29 -10.04 6.78
C ASP A 62 3.62 -8.53 6.80
N ASP A 63 4.86 -8.16 6.49
CA ASP A 63 5.33 -6.80 6.56
C ASP A 63 4.93 -6.04 5.29
N ALA A 64 4.47 -4.80 5.46
CA ALA A 64 4.44 -3.86 4.36
C ALA A 64 5.87 -3.56 3.90
N ALA A 65 6.06 -3.19 2.63
CA ALA A 65 7.38 -2.88 2.11
C ALA A 65 8.05 -1.76 2.91
N GLY A 66 7.33 -0.69 3.27
CA GLY A 66 7.90 0.37 4.09
C GLY A 66 8.37 -0.12 5.48
N GLU A 67 7.57 -0.96 6.14
CA GLU A 67 7.93 -1.58 7.41
C GLU A 67 9.17 -2.49 7.29
N ALA A 68 9.27 -3.27 6.22
CA ALA A 68 10.44 -4.10 5.95
C ALA A 68 11.71 -3.25 5.79
N PHE A 69 11.63 -2.13 5.06
CA PHE A 69 12.73 -1.18 4.95
C PHE A 69 13.13 -0.60 6.31
N ASP A 70 12.17 -0.21 7.14
CA ASP A 70 12.45 0.37 8.47
C ASP A 70 13.06 -0.65 9.43
N LYS A 71 12.59 -1.91 9.41
CA LYS A 71 13.17 -3.00 10.22
C LYS A 71 14.59 -3.32 9.80
N VAL A 72 14.87 -3.41 8.50
CA VAL A 72 16.23 -3.64 7.99
C VAL A 72 17.14 -2.47 8.34
N ALA A 73 16.67 -1.23 8.21
CA ALA A 73 17.45 -0.05 8.56
C ALA A 73 17.85 -0.07 10.04
N LYS A 74 16.92 -0.45 10.93
CA LYS A 74 17.20 -0.63 12.35
C LYS A 74 18.26 -1.70 12.61
N LEU A 75 18.22 -2.84 11.90
CA LEU A 75 19.25 -3.89 12.01
C LEU A 75 20.64 -3.41 11.57
N LEU A 76 20.69 -2.47 10.62
CA LEU A 76 21.91 -1.84 10.13
C LEU A 76 22.37 -0.64 11.00
N GLY A 77 21.66 -0.33 12.08
CA GLY A 77 21.98 0.81 12.95
C GLY A 77 21.66 2.18 12.35
N LEU A 78 20.77 2.25 11.36
CA LEU A 78 20.37 3.48 10.69
C LEU A 78 19.20 4.18 11.41
N PRO A 79 19.02 5.51 11.24
CA PRO A 79 17.90 6.24 11.82
C PRO A 79 16.53 5.85 11.24
N TYR A 80 15.47 6.12 12.01
CA TYR A 80 14.07 6.01 11.57
C TYR A 80 13.51 7.36 11.09
N PRO A 81 12.69 7.42 10.01
CA PRO A 81 12.32 6.33 9.11
C PRO A 81 13.49 5.92 8.20
N GLY A 82 13.69 4.61 8.08
CA GLY A 82 14.87 3.98 7.53
C GLY A 82 14.92 3.89 6.01
N GLY A 83 13.75 3.93 5.34
CA GLY A 83 13.66 3.76 3.88
C GLY A 83 14.61 4.64 3.08
N ARG A 84 14.68 5.95 3.39
CA ARG A 84 15.56 6.91 2.68
C ARG A 84 17.06 6.63 2.91
N HIS A 85 17.42 6.17 4.11
CA HIS A 85 18.81 5.83 4.41
C HIS A 85 19.25 4.58 3.63
N ILE A 86 18.38 3.56 3.55
CA ILE A 86 18.64 2.38 2.72
C ILE A 86 18.75 2.75 1.25
N GLU A 87 17.81 3.54 0.71
CA GLU A 87 17.86 3.98 -0.70
C GLU A 87 19.17 4.69 -1.04
N SER A 88 19.63 5.58 -0.15
CA SER A 88 20.87 6.33 -0.36
C SER A 88 22.09 5.41 -0.39
N LEU A 89 22.21 4.49 0.57
CA LEU A 89 23.33 3.54 0.62
C LEU A 89 23.30 2.52 -0.52
N ALA A 90 22.10 2.13 -0.97
CA ALA A 90 21.94 1.17 -2.06
C ALA A 90 22.52 1.67 -3.39
N ARG A 91 22.60 2.99 -3.61
CA ARG A 91 23.20 3.59 -4.82
C ARG A 91 24.71 3.38 -4.92
N GLU A 92 25.38 3.18 -3.79
CA GLU A 92 26.82 2.92 -3.71
C GLU A 92 27.14 1.42 -3.58
N GLY A 93 26.09 0.59 -3.42
CA GLY A 93 26.22 -0.85 -3.24
C GLY A 93 26.29 -1.64 -4.56
N ASP A 94 26.77 -2.88 -4.45
CA ASP A 94 26.68 -3.86 -5.53
C ASP A 94 25.42 -4.73 -5.33
N PRO A 95 24.39 -4.62 -6.20
CA PRO A 95 23.15 -5.36 -6.07
C PRO A 95 23.30 -6.88 -6.28
N THR A 96 24.45 -7.34 -6.76
CA THR A 96 24.73 -8.77 -7.02
C THR A 96 25.53 -9.44 -5.92
N ARG A 97 26.07 -8.66 -4.97
CA ARG A 97 26.98 -9.12 -3.92
C ARG A 97 26.35 -10.18 -2.99
N PHE A 98 25.07 -10.03 -2.69
CA PHE A 98 24.34 -10.91 -1.77
C PHE A 98 23.07 -11.46 -2.41
N LYS A 99 22.83 -12.76 -2.23
CA LYS A 99 21.57 -13.40 -2.63
C LYS A 99 20.62 -13.44 -1.43
N LEU A 100 19.66 -12.54 -1.40
CA LEU A 100 18.58 -12.56 -0.42
C LEU A 100 17.47 -13.54 -0.85
N SER A 101 16.82 -14.17 0.13
CA SER A 101 15.63 -14.98 -0.12
C SER A 101 14.56 -14.14 -0.82
N ARG A 102 13.93 -14.71 -1.84
CA ARG A 102 12.72 -14.13 -2.43
C ARG A 102 11.54 -14.92 -1.88
N GLU A 103 10.61 -14.22 -1.24
CA GLU A 103 9.32 -14.80 -0.84
C GLU A 103 8.66 -15.38 -2.09
N VAL A 104 8.21 -16.63 -1.99
CA VAL A 104 7.60 -17.34 -3.12
C VAL A 104 6.12 -16.98 -3.14
N PHE A 105 5.63 -16.50 -4.29
CA PHE A 105 4.20 -16.33 -4.50
C PHE A 105 3.52 -17.69 -4.36
N TRP A 106 2.52 -17.79 -3.48
CA TRP A 106 1.66 -18.96 -3.42
C TRP A 106 0.91 -19.08 -4.76
N THR A 107 1.17 -20.13 -5.54
CA THR A 107 0.52 -20.42 -6.83
C THR A 107 -0.68 -21.36 -6.69
N GLY A 108 -1.27 -21.48 -5.50
CA GLY A 108 -2.51 -22.23 -5.29
C GLY A 108 -3.73 -21.35 -5.50
N ASP A 109 -4.83 -21.94 -5.99
CA ASP A 109 -6.12 -21.26 -6.11
C ASP A 109 -6.52 -20.64 -4.76
N VAL A 110 -6.68 -19.31 -4.74
CA VAL A 110 -7.22 -18.60 -3.57
C VAL A 110 -8.70 -18.98 -3.47
N PRO A 111 -9.18 -19.60 -2.37
CA PRO A 111 -10.59 -19.93 -2.23
C PRO A 111 -11.41 -18.62 -2.26
N PRO A 112 -12.53 -18.57 -3.01
CA PRO A 112 -13.38 -17.38 -3.10
C PRO A 112 -13.89 -16.87 -1.74
N ALA A 113 -13.87 -17.72 -0.72
CA ALA A 113 -14.39 -17.44 0.61
C ALA A 113 -13.47 -16.58 1.51
N MET A 114 -12.21 -16.32 1.12
CA MET A 114 -11.29 -15.57 2.00
C MET A 114 -11.53 -14.05 2.00
N PHE A 115 -12.31 -13.55 1.04
CA PHE A 115 -12.74 -12.15 0.96
C PHE A 115 -14.24 -12.07 0.65
N SER A 116 -15.06 -12.81 1.40
CA SER A 116 -16.47 -12.48 1.49
C SER A 116 -16.60 -11.21 2.33
N THR A 117 -16.70 -10.06 1.69
CA THR A 117 -17.41 -8.91 2.28
C THR A 117 -18.89 -9.30 2.43
N GLN A 118 -19.19 -10.09 3.46
CA GLN A 118 -20.50 -10.14 4.06
C GLN A 118 -20.36 -9.65 5.50
N GLU A 119 -20.52 -8.35 5.65
CA GLU A 119 -21.47 -7.79 6.62
C GLU A 119 -22.04 -6.52 5.98
N ALA A 120 -22.82 -6.74 4.93
CA ALA A 120 -24.01 -5.94 4.75
C ALA A 120 -25.03 -6.47 5.75
N GLN A 121 -25.40 -5.67 6.75
CA GLN A 121 -26.71 -5.60 7.43
C GLN A 121 -26.60 -4.86 8.77
N PRO A 122 -27.69 -4.23 9.26
CA PRO A 122 -28.69 -3.40 8.60
C PRO A 122 -28.54 -1.90 8.92
#